data_AF-A0A0N5BG47-F1
#
_entry.id   AF-A0A0N5BG47-F1
#
_cell.length_a   1.000
_cell.length_b   1.000
_cell.length_c   1.000
_cell.angle_alpha   90.00
_cell.angle_beta   90.00
_cell.angle_gamma   90.00
#
_symmetry.space_group_name_H-M   'P 1'
#
loop_
_entity.id
_entity.type
_entity.pdbx_description
1 polymer ?
#
loop_
_entity_poly.entity_id
_entity_poly.type
_entity_poly.pdbx_seq_one_letter_code
_entity_poly.pdbx_strand_id
1 'polypeptide(L)'
;MDRPKAKELEISQISSPAGERLIKILYSIKTQYEEDTGDVLMTVSKKERYFRNIVIYTISIARFDLSQLSELEINLDDNTDILRFLYVFYNRKDTLCRFSLKDSGGVSERKLVFDLRLLMQRLDDVSLINMELNFPNHKADEKIVVTPSESLTAVRIDQKRGTNIIKPEMVSNFVKNSPNLQFAMIDVDNETDDFYTEVIENLFKDSPSNLEERCDNDTFRLCFTRNKPITSSENEILISYFRKYRNDYEIVSDWNPNVKDNVLYTITKKYCTCESGNKMEISFEFR
;
A
#
# COMPACT_ATOMS: atom_id res chain seq x y z
N MET A 1 9.33 27.83 22.25
CA MET A 1 8.52 28.06 21.04
C MET A 1 7.98 26.71 20.61
N ASP A 2 6.67 26.59 20.52
CA ASP A 2 6.03 25.36 20.03
C ASP A 2 6.27 25.20 18.53
N ARG A 3 6.66 24.00 18.12
CA ARG A 3 6.86 23.65 16.72
C ARG A 3 5.51 23.57 16.01
N PRO A 4 5.39 24.01 14.74
CA PRO A 4 4.14 23.85 13.99
C PRO A 4 3.77 22.38 13.87
N LYS A 5 2.53 22.03 14.25
CA LYS A 5 2.00 20.67 14.16
C LYS A 5 1.50 20.40 12.74
N ALA A 6 2.22 19.55 12.01
CA ALA A 6 1.82 19.16 10.66
C ALA A 6 0.78 18.03 10.73
N LYS A 7 -0.32 18.17 9.98
CA LYS A 7 -1.37 17.15 9.87
C LYS A 7 -1.24 16.34 8.58
N GLU A 8 -1.13 17.01 7.45
CA GLU A 8 -0.78 16.38 6.17
C GLU A 8 0.61 16.85 5.75
N LEU A 9 1.39 15.94 5.17
CA LEU A 9 2.72 16.22 4.62
C LEU A 9 2.88 15.47 3.30
N GLU A 10 3.04 16.21 2.22
CA GLU A 10 3.43 15.69 0.91
C GLU A 10 4.85 16.18 0.60
N ILE A 11 5.74 15.27 0.24
CA ILE A 11 7.12 15.57 -0.13
C ILE A 11 7.38 15.03 -1.53
N SER A 12 7.75 15.91 -2.45
CA SER A 12 7.89 15.59 -3.86
C SER A 12 9.25 16.04 -4.40
N GLN A 13 9.97 15.15 -5.07
CA GLN A 13 11.17 15.49 -5.84
C GLN A 13 10.74 15.98 -7.23
N ILE A 14 11.11 17.20 -7.59
CA ILE A 14 10.67 17.83 -8.83
C ILE A 14 11.84 18.52 -9.54
N SER A 15 11.69 18.71 -10.85
CA SER A 15 12.57 19.60 -11.63
C SER A 15 11.92 20.98 -11.76
N SER A 16 12.68 22.03 -11.48
CA SER A 16 12.28 23.41 -11.76
C SER A 16 12.21 23.66 -13.27
N PRO A 17 11.56 24.75 -13.72
CA PRO A 17 11.57 25.15 -15.13
C PRO A 17 12.96 25.38 -15.70
N ALA A 18 13.95 25.70 -14.85
CA ALA A 18 15.35 25.86 -15.23
C ALA A 18 16.15 24.54 -15.24
N GLY A 19 15.50 23.39 -14.98
CA GLY A 19 16.13 22.07 -14.91
C GLY A 19 16.81 21.76 -13.58
N GLU A 20 16.80 22.69 -12.62
CA GLU A 20 17.35 22.45 -11.29
C GLU A 20 16.45 21.52 -10.48
N ARG A 21 17.04 20.56 -9.77
CA ARG A 21 16.32 19.65 -8.89
C ARG A 21 15.91 20.34 -7.60
N LEU A 22 14.67 20.14 -7.19
CA LEU A 22 14.08 20.70 -5.98
C LEU A 22 13.35 19.62 -5.19
N ILE A 23 13.33 19.79 -3.88
CA ILE A 23 12.42 19.08 -2.97
C ILE A 23 11.28 20.04 -2.66
N LYS A 24 10.08 19.71 -3.10
CA LYS A 24 8.84 20.41 -2.75
C LYS A 24 8.27 19.76 -1.49
N ILE A 25 7.85 20.57 -0.53
CA ILE A 25 7.05 20.13 0.60
C ILE A 25 5.73 20.90 0.57
N LEU A 26 4.61 20.18 0.57
CA LEU A 26 3.29 20.72 0.84
C LEU A 26 2.85 20.19 2.21
N TYR A 27 2.36 21.07 3.09
CA TYR A 27 1.91 20.65 4.41
C TYR A 27 0.72 21.45 4.89
N SER A 28 -0.12 20.83 5.73
CA SER A 28 -1.23 21.50 6.40
C SER A 28 -0.99 21.63 7.90
N ILE A 29 -1.25 22.83 8.43
CA ILE A 29 -1.23 23.11 9.88
C ILE A 29 -2.67 23.36 10.31
N LYS A 30 -3.12 22.59 11.32
CA LYS A 30 -4.35 22.90 12.06
C LYS A 30 -4.01 23.88 13.17
N THR A 31 -4.71 25.01 13.19
CA THR A 31 -4.62 25.97 14.28
C THR A 31 -6.00 26.08 14.92
N GLN A 32 -6.06 25.75 16.20
CA GLN A 32 -7.23 25.98 17.04
C GLN A 32 -7.10 27.37 17.65
N TYR A 33 -8.15 28.17 17.52
CA TYR A 33 -8.31 29.41 18.27
C TYR A 33 -9.63 29.34 19.01
N GLU A 34 -9.61 29.62 20.31
CA GLU A 34 -10.82 29.91 21.07
C GLU A 34 -11.21 31.35 20.77
N GLU A 35 -12.42 31.55 20.27
CA GLU A 35 -13.03 32.88 20.25
C GLU A 35 -13.47 33.28 21.66
N ASP A 36 -13.59 34.59 21.91
CA ASP A 36 -14.11 35.14 23.16
C ASP A 36 -15.56 34.67 23.48
N THR A 37 -16.24 34.05 22.50
CA THR A 37 -17.56 33.41 22.61
C THR A 37 -17.52 32.01 23.23
N GLY A 38 -16.34 31.40 23.38
CA GLY A 38 -16.17 30.00 23.77
C GLY A 38 -16.25 29.00 22.62
N ASP A 39 -16.44 29.48 21.38
CA ASP A 39 -16.41 28.64 20.19
C ASP A 39 -14.97 28.35 19.76
N VAL A 40 -14.66 27.08 19.51
CA VAL A 40 -13.34 26.65 19.00
C VAL A 40 -13.38 26.64 17.47
N LEU A 41 -12.78 27.65 16.84
CA LEU A 41 -12.61 27.68 15.39
C LEU A 41 -11.35 26.91 14.99
N MET A 42 -11.51 25.99 14.03
CA MET A 42 -10.40 25.30 13.40
C MET A 42 -10.09 25.89 12.03
N THR A 43 -8.89 26.46 11.89
CA THR A 43 -8.36 26.89 10.59
C THR A 43 -7.32 25.90 10.10
N VAL A 44 -7.48 25.45 8.85
CA VAL A 44 -6.48 24.62 8.15
C VAL A 44 -5.74 25.52 7.17
N SER A 45 -4.46 25.75 7.40
CA SER A 45 -3.61 26.47 6.43
C SER A 45 -2.74 25.48 5.68
N LYS A 46 -2.83 25.48 4.35
CA LYS A 46 -1.92 24.75 3.47
C LYS A 46 -0.75 25.66 3.09
N LYS A 47 0.46 25.14 3.17
CA LYS A 47 1.69 25.88 2.86
C LYS A 47 2.56 25.01 1.98
N GLU A 48 3.25 25.65 1.04
CA GLU A 48 4.25 24.99 0.20
C GLU A 48 5.63 25.63 0.39
N ARG A 49 6.68 24.81 0.26
CA ARG A 49 8.08 25.25 0.30
C ARG A 49 8.92 24.43 -0.67
N TYR A 50 9.97 25.05 -1.18
CA TYR A 50 10.90 24.45 -2.12
C TYR A 50 12.31 24.51 -1.55
N PHE A 51 13.05 23.40 -1.69
CA PHE A 51 14.40 23.27 -1.19
C PHE A 51 15.32 22.79 -2.30
N ARG A 52 16.41 23.51 -2.53
CA ARG A 52 17.48 23.12 -3.47
C ARG A 52 18.46 22.11 -2.88
N ASN A 53 18.44 21.95 -1.55
CA ASN A 53 19.45 21.21 -0.82
C ASN A 53 18.79 20.33 0.24
N ILE A 54 19.15 19.04 0.23
CA ILE A 54 18.64 18.03 1.17
C ILE A 54 18.94 18.39 2.63
N VAL A 55 20.07 19.01 2.95
CA VAL A 55 20.43 19.46 4.30
C VAL A 55 19.47 20.56 4.79
N ILE A 56 19.12 21.53 3.93
CA ILE A 56 18.18 22.60 4.28
C ILE A 56 16.77 22.03 4.46
N TYR A 57 16.39 21.08 3.59
CA TYR A 57 15.17 20.30 3.76
C TYR A 57 15.15 19.60 5.13
N THR A 58 16.21 18.88 5.50
CA THR A 58 16.32 18.14 6.77
C THR A 58 16.18 19.07 7.97
N ILE A 59 16.89 20.21 7.97
CA ILE A 59 16.77 21.23 9.03
C ILE A 59 15.34 21.77 9.11
N SER A 60 14.65 21.90 7.97
CA SER A 60 13.28 22.39 7.92
C SER A 60 12.28 21.36 8.44
N ILE A 61 12.41 20.09 8.06
CA ILE A 61 11.58 18.98 8.57
C ILE A 61 11.74 18.84 10.08
N ALA A 62 12.96 18.93 10.60
CA ALA A 62 13.23 18.84 12.05
C ALA A 62 12.54 19.94 12.89
N ARG A 63 12.07 21.03 12.25
CA ARG A 63 11.32 22.11 12.92
C ARG A 63 9.83 21.85 13.01
N PHE A 64 9.29 20.87 12.29
CA PHE A 64 7.90 20.46 12.44
C PHE A 64 7.72 19.54 13.64
N ASP A 65 6.56 19.63 14.27
CA ASP A 65 6.06 18.59 15.14
C ASP A 65 5.18 17.65 14.30
N LEU A 66 5.69 16.44 14.05
CA LEU A 66 4.98 15.41 13.29
C LEU A 66 4.07 14.55 14.17
N SER A 67 3.87 14.93 15.44
CA SER A 67 3.08 14.13 16.39
C SER A 67 1.57 14.06 16.10
N GLN A 68 1.08 14.89 15.18
CA GLN A 68 -0.32 14.89 14.72
C GLN A 68 -0.41 14.58 13.23
N LEU A 69 0.66 14.05 12.64
CA LEU A 69 0.70 13.70 11.23
C LEU A 69 -0.30 12.56 11.00
N SER A 70 -1.31 12.82 10.17
CA SER A 70 -2.35 11.87 9.78
C SER A 70 -2.18 11.35 8.36
N GLU A 71 -1.52 12.12 7.50
CA GLU A 71 -1.25 11.73 6.12
C GLU A 71 0.18 12.08 5.71
N LEU A 72 0.89 11.08 5.16
CA LEU A 72 2.23 11.21 4.61
C LEU A 72 2.23 10.72 3.16
N GLU A 73 2.55 11.62 2.23
CA GLU A 73 2.74 11.29 0.82
C GLU A 73 4.17 11.61 0.39
N ILE A 74 4.79 10.70 -0.35
CA ILE A 74 6.15 10.84 -0.83
C ILE A 74 6.21 10.49 -2.31
N ASN A 75 6.61 11.46 -3.12
CA ASN A 75 6.87 11.28 -4.55
C ASN A 75 8.39 11.35 -4.78
N LEU A 76 9.00 10.18 -5.01
CA LEU A 76 10.42 10.01 -5.29
C LEU A 76 10.69 10.09 -6.79
N ASP A 77 11.83 10.70 -7.12
CA ASP A 77 12.37 10.73 -8.46
C ASP A 77 13.62 9.85 -8.55
N ASP A 78 14.73 10.28 -7.95
CA ASP A 78 16.00 9.56 -8.04
C ASP A 78 16.82 9.47 -6.74
N ASN A 79 16.27 9.95 -5.61
CA ASN A 79 16.97 9.89 -4.32
C ASN A 79 16.04 9.53 -3.15
N THR A 80 16.43 8.54 -2.36
CA THR A 80 15.72 8.06 -1.16
C THR A 80 16.10 8.74 0.15
N ASP A 81 17.02 9.71 0.14
CA ASP A 81 17.48 10.36 1.38
C ASP A 81 16.29 10.93 2.20
N ILE A 82 15.22 11.36 1.52
CA ILE A 82 13.95 11.79 2.11
C ILE A 82 13.34 10.72 3.02
N LEU A 83 13.31 9.46 2.59
CA LEU A 83 12.81 8.33 3.39
C LEU A 83 13.65 8.13 4.65
N ARG A 84 14.97 8.13 4.50
CA ARG A 84 15.90 7.97 5.63
C ARG A 84 15.75 9.08 6.66
N PHE A 85 15.55 10.32 6.22
CA PHE A 85 15.31 11.43 7.15
C PHE A 85 13.96 11.31 7.84
N LEU A 86 12.90 10.96 7.12
CA LEU A 86 11.61 10.71 7.74
C LEU A 86 11.70 9.62 8.80
N TYR A 87 12.41 8.52 8.54
CA TYR A 87 12.67 7.48 9.55
C TYR A 87 13.31 8.02 10.84
N VAL A 88 14.19 9.03 10.75
CA VAL A 88 14.86 9.64 11.91
C VAL A 88 13.95 10.59 12.69
N PHE A 89 13.10 11.37 12.01
CA PHE A 89 12.28 12.40 12.66
C PHE A 89 10.86 11.96 12.99
N TYR A 90 10.36 10.93 12.30
CA TYR A 90 9.06 10.35 12.57
C TYR A 90 9.15 9.48 13.81
N ASN A 91 8.89 10.11 14.95
CA ASN A 91 8.69 9.41 16.19
C ASN A 91 7.30 8.80 16.15
N ARG A 92 7.25 7.48 16.02
CA ARG A 92 6.06 6.63 16.04
C ARG A 92 5.01 7.18 17.01
N LYS A 93 3.85 7.56 16.46
CA LYS A 93 2.63 7.89 17.20
C LYS A 93 1.43 7.37 16.42
N ASP A 94 0.38 7.02 17.15
CA ASP A 94 -0.85 6.38 16.65
C ASP A 94 -1.74 7.33 15.83
N THR A 95 -1.16 8.35 15.19
CA THR A 95 -1.90 9.39 14.48
C THR A 95 -1.85 9.24 12.96
N LEU A 96 -0.84 8.54 12.41
CA LEU A 96 -0.67 8.43 10.97
C LEU A 96 -1.66 7.42 10.40
N CYS A 97 -2.72 7.91 9.78
CA CYS A 97 -3.73 7.06 9.15
C CYS A 97 -3.30 6.64 7.74
N ARG A 98 -2.63 7.51 6.98
CA ARG A 98 -2.36 7.28 5.56
C ARG A 98 -0.89 7.44 5.21
N PHE A 99 -0.33 6.44 4.55
CA PHE A 99 0.98 6.48 3.93
C PHE A 99 0.87 6.20 2.43
N SER A 100 1.43 7.10 1.61
CA SER A 100 1.52 6.95 0.17
C SER A 100 2.96 7.14 -0.29
N LEU A 101 3.47 6.22 -1.11
CA LEU A 101 4.75 6.33 -1.79
C LEU A 101 4.55 6.16 -3.30
N LYS A 102 5.17 7.03 -4.08
CA LYS A 102 5.29 6.90 -5.53
C LYS A 102 6.74 7.03 -5.94
N ASP A 103 7.23 6.06 -6.69
CA ASP A 103 8.56 6.04 -7.26
C ASP A 103 8.50 6.26 -8.78
N SER A 104 9.22 7.27 -9.28
CA SER A 104 9.34 7.53 -10.72
C SER A 104 10.18 6.47 -11.44
N GLY A 105 11.00 5.72 -10.71
CA GLY A 105 11.94 4.71 -11.21
C GLY A 105 13.32 5.23 -11.57
N GLY A 106 13.66 6.45 -11.15
CA GLY A 106 15.03 6.99 -11.22
C GLY A 106 15.93 6.55 -10.06
N VAL A 107 15.35 6.00 -8.99
CA VAL A 107 16.06 5.60 -7.77
C VAL A 107 16.80 4.27 -7.95
N SER A 108 17.99 4.14 -7.36
CA SER A 108 18.62 2.83 -7.18
C SER A 108 17.76 1.92 -6.30
N GLU A 109 17.28 0.81 -6.86
CA GLU A 109 16.42 -0.16 -6.19
C GLU A 109 16.92 -0.59 -4.80
N ARG A 110 18.17 -1.05 -4.70
CA ARG A 110 18.74 -1.51 -3.43
C ARG A 110 18.65 -0.43 -2.35
N LYS A 111 18.88 0.83 -2.74
CA LYS A 111 18.77 1.97 -1.82
C LYS A 111 17.31 2.20 -1.42
N LEU A 112 16.39 2.13 -2.38
CA LEU A 112 14.95 2.27 -2.13
C LEU A 112 14.42 1.18 -1.22
N VAL A 113 14.68 -0.09 -1.51
CA VAL A 113 14.21 -1.23 -0.72
C VAL A 113 14.74 -1.14 0.71
N PHE A 114 16.03 -0.82 0.88
CA PHE A 114 16.62 -0.64 2.21
C PHE A 114 15.96 0.50 3.00
N ASP A 115 15.89 1.71 2.42
CA ASP A 115 15.38 2.89 3.11
C ASP A 115 13.87 2.80 3.36
N LEU A 116 13.11 2.26 2.41
CA LEU A 116 11.68 2.00 2.56
C LEU A 116 11.42 0.96 3.64
N ARG A 117 12.17 -0.15 3.67
CA ARG A 117 12.05 -1.15 4.74
C ARG A 117 12.25 -0.54 6.12
N LEU A 118 13.24 0.35 6.28
CA LEU A 118 13.44 1.07 7.54
C LEU A 118 12.24 1.95 7.90
N LEU A 119 11.71 2.70 6.94
CA LEU A 119 10.54 3.53 7.17
C LEU A 119 9.31 2.69 7.55
N MET A 120 9.05 1.58 6.84
CA MET A 120 7.91 0.68 7.09
C MET A 120 7.90 0.11 8.51
N GLN A 121 9.07 -0.09 9.15
CA GLN A 121 9.16 -0.49 10.55
C GLN A 121 8.59 0.53 11.54
N ARG A 122 8.36 1.78 11.10
CA ARG A 122 7.75 2.86 11.91
C ARG A 122 6.27 3.08 11.57
N LEU A 123 5.74 2.39 10.56
CA LEU A 123 4.40 2.58 10.03
C LEU A 123 3.44 1.47 10.47
N ASP A 124 3.70 0.85 11.61
CA ASP A 124 2.90 -0.28 12.11
C ASP A 124 1.51 0.12 12.63
N ASP A 125 1.26 1.40 12.88
CA ASP A 125 -0.06 1.89 13.31
C ASP A 125 -0.84 2.57 12.15
N VAL A 126 -0.41 2.38 10.89
CA VAL A 126 -1.02 2.99 9.70
C VAL A 126 -2.25 2.21 9.22
N SER A 127 -3.33 2.93 8.89
CA SER A 127 -4.56 2.33 8.39
C SER A 127 -4.59 2.10 6.89
N LEU A 128 -3.98 2.99 6.10
CA LEU A 128 -3.95 2.91 4.64
C LEU A 128 -2.53 3.03 4.11
N ILE A 129 -2.07 2.03 3.38
CA ILE A 129 -0.79 2.03 2.67
C ILE A 129 -1.04 2.00 1.16
N ASN A 130 -0.46 2.95 0.43
CA ASN A 130 -0.47 2.98 -1.03
C ASN A 130 0.97 3.10 -1.55
N MET A 131 1.41 2.17 -2.40
CA MET A 131 2.77 2.17 -2.95
C MET A 131 2.71 1.96 -4.47
N GLU A 132 3.27 2.90 -5.22
CA GLU A 132 3.60 2.75 -6.64
C GLU A 132 5.13 2.66 -6.74
N LEU A 133 5.64 1.48 -7.11
CA LEU A 133 7.05 1.15 -7.15
C LEU A 133 7.50 0.88 -8.59
N ASN A 134 8.60 1.47 -9.05
CA ASN A 134 9.00 1.35 -10.45
C ASN A 134 10.48 0.97 -10.56
N PHE A 135 10.77 -0.29 -10.87
CA PHE A 135 12.13 -0.82 -10.81
C PHE A 135 12.63 -1.28 -12.18
N PRO A 136 13.09 -0.38 -13.07
CA PRO A 136 13.35 -0.72 -14.45
C PRO A 136 14.50 -1.72 -14.70
N ASN A 137 15.36 -2.06 -13.73
CA ASN A 137 16.65 -2.72 -13.99
C ASN A 137 17.17 -3.68 -12.88
N HIS A 138 16.45 -4.72 -12.42
CA HIS A 138 17.00 -5.57 -11.35
C HIS A 138 16.58 -7.04 -11.29
N LYS A 139 17.37 -7.80 -10.52
CA LYS A 139 17.29 -9.24 -10.22
C LYS A 139 17.54 -9.56 -8.72
N ALA A 140 17.18 -8.67 -7.79
CA ALA A 140 17.53 -8.85 -6.37
C ALA A 140 16.55 -9.75 -5.65
N ASP A 141 17.06 -10.46 -4.63
CA ASP A 141 16.28 -11.23 -3.66
C ASP A 141 15.82 -10.36 -2.46
N GLU A 142 16.05 -9.05 -2.52
CA GLU A 142 15.65 -8.13 -1.46
C GLU A 142 14.12 -7.93 -1.44
N LYS A 143 13.60 -7.68 -0.23
CA LYS A 143 12.18 -7.84 0.10
C LYS A 143 11.68 -6.59 0.82
N ILE A 144 10.56 -6.03 0.35
CA ILE A 144 9.80 -5.01 1.10
C ILE A 144 8.80 -5.75 1.98
N VAL A 145 8.71 -5.40 3.27
CA VAL A 145 7.76 -6.00 4.20
C VAL A 145 6.74 -4.96 4.60
N VAL A 146 5.48 -5.21 4.26
CA VAL A 146 4.34 -4.57 4.92
C VAL A 146 4.13 -5.33 6.23
N THR A 147 4.39 -4.67 7.35
CA THR A 147 4.20 -5.25 8.68
C THR A 147 2.70 -5.43 8.93
N PRO A 148 2.22 -6.64 9.27
CA PRO A 148 0.83 -6.83 9.65
C PRO A 148 0.48 -6.04 10.90
N SER A 149 -0.75 -5.52 10.97
CA SER A 149 -1.22 -4.72 12.09
C SER A 149 -2.74 -4.74 12.22
N GLU A 150 -3.24 -4.53 13.44
CA GLU A 150 -4.67 -4.31 13.70
C GLU A 150 -5.15 -2.98 13.13
N SER A 151 -4.29 -1.96 12.98
CA SER A 151 -4.69 -0.67 12.45
C SER A 151 -4.93 -0.68 10.94
N LEU A 152 -4.31 -1.63 10.22
CA LEU A 152 -4.27 -1.68 8.77
C LEU A 152 -5.62 -2.11 8.17
N THR A 153 -6.32 -1.18 7.50
CA THR A 153 -7.62 -1.42 6.85
C THR A 153 -7.53 -1.52 5.33
N ALA A 154 -6.54 -0.87 4.71
CA ALA A 154 -6.38 -0.88 3.26
C ALA A 154 -4.91 -0.90 2.81
N VAL A 155 -4.61 -1.75 1.82
CA VAL A 155 -3.30 -1.83 1.15
C VAL A 155 -3.48 -1.74 -0.36
N ARG A 156 -2.71 -0.88 -1.02
CA ARG A 156 -2.56 -0.88 -2.47
C ARG A 156 -1.08 -0.90 -2.83
N ILE A 157 -0.69 -1.85 -3.67
CA ILE A 157 0.67 -1.96 -4.18
C ILE A 157 0.59 -2.12 -5.70
N ASP A 158 1.23 -1.21 -6.42
CA ASP A 158 1.43 -1.23 -7.87
C ASP A 158 2.94 -1.30 -8.11
N GLN A 159 3.44 -2.41 -8.66
CA GLN A 159 4.85 -2.63 -8.93
C GLN A 159 5.09 -2.74 -10.44
N LYS A 160 5.78 -1.76 -11.01
CA LYS A 160 6.03 -1.65 -12.45
C LYS A 160 7.41 -2.15 -12.84
N ARG A 161 7.51 -2.70 -14.06
CA ARG A 161 8.74 -2.95 -14.83
C ARG A 161 9.73 -4.01 -14.27
N GLY A 162 9.29 -5.21 -13.91
CA GLY A 162 10.17 -6.40 -14.03
C GLY A 162 10.89 -6.89 -12.78
N THR A 163 10.50 -6.48 -11.58
CA THR A 163 11.12 -7.01 -10.35
C THR A 163 10.19 -7.96 -9.61
N ASN A 164 10.75 -8.75 -8.70
CA ASN A 164 9.99 -9.63 -7.81
C ASN A 164 10.23 -9.20 -6.36
N ILE A 165 10.05 -7.91 -6.05
CA ILE A 165 10.32 -7.38 -4.71
C ILE A 165 9.13 -7.66 -3.79
N ILE A 166 7.92 -7.53 -4.32
CA ILE A 166 6.74 -8.11 -3.71
C ILE A 166 6.76 -9.61 -4.00
N LYS A 167 6.68 -10.42 -2.94
CA LYS A 167 6.67 -11.88 -3.03
C LYS A 167 5.33 -12.45 -2.54
N PRO A 168 4.91 -13.63 -3.03
CA PRO A 168 3.63 -14.23 -2.63
C PRO A 168 3.44 -14.43 -1.12
N GLU A 169 4.50 -14.81 -0.42
CA GLU A 169 4.48 -15.00 1.03
C GLU A 169 4.25 -13.70 1.81
N MET A 170 4.62 -12.55 1.24
CA MET A 170 4.40 -11.25 1.89
C MET A 170 2.93 -10.87 1.83
N VAL A 171 2.32 -11.04 0.65
CA VAL A 171 0.90 -10.75 0.43
C VAL A 171 0.06 -11.59 1.36
N SER A 172 0.28 -12.91 1.34
CA SER A 172 -0.41 -13.81 2.25
C SER A 172 -0.15 -13.49 3.73
N ASN A 173 1.06 -13.07 4.12
CA ASN A 173 1.37 -12.70 5.50
C ASN A 173 0.55 -11.51 6.01
N PHE A 174 0.52 -10.37 5.29
CA PHE A 174 -0.27 -9.22 5.77
C PHE A 174 -1.78 -9.44 5.61
N VAL A 175 -2.22 -10.19 4.59
CA VAL A 175 -3.63 -10.56 4.42
C VAL A 175 -4.10 -11.48 5.53
N LYS A 176 -3.28 -12.43 6.02
CA LYS A 176 -3.69 -13.28 7.14
C LYS A 176 -3.64 -12.51 8.46
N ASN A 177 -2.57 -11.77 8.70
CA ASN A 177 -2.21 -11.27 10.03
C ASN A 177 -2.64 -9.81 10.33
N SER A 178 -3.51 -9.20 9.51
CA SER A 178 -4.03 -7.84 9.75
C SER A 178 -5.56 -7.86 9.91
N PRO A 179 -6.10 -8.14 11.12
CA PRO A 179 -7.50 -8.55 11.30
C PRO A 179 -8.53 -7.56 10.77
N ASN A 180 -8.24 -6.26 10.80
CA ASN A 180 -9.15 -5.21 10.31
C ASN A 180 -8.92 -4.83 8.84
N LEU A 181 -8.08 -5.56 8.11
CA LEU A 181 -7.86 -5.34 6.68
C LEU A 181 -9.16 -5.64 5.92
N GLN A 182 -9.70 -4.61 5.27
CA GLN A 182 -10.93 -4.64 4.47
C GLN A 182 -10.63 -4.62 2.97
N PHE A 183 -9.51 -4.05 2.55
CA PHE A 183 -9.17 -3.92 1.14
C PHE A 183 -7.68 -4.17 0.87
N ALA A 184 -7.37 -5.00 -0.12
CA ALA A 184 -6.03 -5.17 -0.64
C ALA A 184 -6.07 -5.17 -2.17
N MET A 185 -5.27 -4.33 -2.83
CA MET A 185 -5.10 -4.32 -4.28
C MET A 185 -3.63 -4.48 -4.63
N ILE A 186 -3.31 -5.52 -5.39
CA ILE A 186 -1.94 -5.88 -5.75
C ILE A 186 -1.85 -5.97 -7.28
N ASP A 187 -1.06 -5.08 -7.88
CA ASP A 187 -0.77 -5.02 -9.30
C ASP A 187 0.74 -5.19 -9.46
N VAL A 188 1.17 -6.27 -10.11
CA VAL A 188 2.59 -6.61 -10.26
C VAL A 188 2.88 -6.86 -11.74
N ASP A 189 3.58 -5.92 -12.37
CA ASP A 189 4.09 -6.11 -13.72
C ASP A 189 5.25 -7.12 -13.71
N ASN A 190 5.21 -8.08 -14.66
CA ASN A 190 6.28 -9.03 -14.93
C ASN A 190 6.62 -9.99 -13.78
N GLU A 191 5.62 -10.40 -13.01
CA GLU A 191 5.79 -11.52 -12.08
C GLU A 191 6.25 -12.81 -12.79
N THR A 192 6.79 -13.74 -12.01
CA THR A 192 6.87 -15.15 -12.43
C THR A 192 5.47 -15.68 -12.73
N ASP A 193 5.33 -16.59 -13.69
CA ASP A 193 4.04 -17.16 -14.09
C ASP A 193 3.25 -17.78 -12.90
N ASP A 194 3.91 -18.05 -11.77
CA ASP A 194 3.28 -18.67 -10.60
C ASP A 194 2.97 -17.68 -9.45
N PHE A 195 3.16 -16.36 -9.58
CA PHE A 195 3.00 -15.45 -8.43
C PHE A 195 1.59 -15.49 -7.82
N TYR A 196 0.54 -15.30 -8.62
CA TYR A 196 -0.84 -15.27 -8.10
C TYR A 196 -1.30 -16.64 -7.61
N THR A 197 -0.88 -17.71 -8.30
CA THR A 197 -1.18 -19.07 -7.88
C THR A 197 -0.51 -19.34 -6.53
N GLU A 198 0.77 -18.99 -6.35
CA GLU A 198 1.49 -19.07 -5.06
C GLU A 198 0.83 -18.24 -3.96
N VAL A 199 0.31 -17.03 -4.25
CA VAL A 199 -0.42 -16.25 -3.24
C VAL A 199 -1.66 -17.00 -2.78
N ILE A 200 -2.45 -17.54 -3.72
CA ILE A 200 -3.61 -18.38 -3.41
C ILE A 200 -3.19 -19.59 -2.58
N GLU A 201 -2.19 -20.34 -3.05
CA GLU A 201 -1.70 -21.52 -2.33
C GLU A 201 -1.36 -21.14 -0.88
N ASN A 202 -0.57 -20.08 -0.69
CA ASN A 202 -0.18 -19.61 0.63
C ASN A 202 -1.38 -19.17 1.46
N LEU A 203 -2.36 -18.46 0.90
CA LEU A 203 -3.58 -18.07 1.61
C LEU A 203 -4.36 -19.27 2.14
N PHE A 204 -4.45 -20.35 1.37
CA PHE A 204 -5.26 -21.53 1.70
C PHE A 204 -4.49 -22.71 2.34
N LYS A 205 -3.15 -22.71 2.33
CA LYS A 205 -2.30 -23.85 2.76
C LYS A 205 -2.30 -24.10 4.27
N ASP A 206 -2.30 -23.03 5.08
CA ASP A 206 -1.99 -23.17 6.52
C ASP A 206 -3.22 -23.29 7.43
N SER A 207 -4.41 -22.87 6.98
CA SER A 207 -5.73 -23.26 7.51
C SER A 207 -6.80 -22.38 6.85
N PRO A 208 -7.90 -22.95 6.31
CA PRO A 208 -9.08 -22.17 5.92
C PRO A 208 -9.62 -21.29 7.06
N SER A 209 -9.41 -21.72 8.32
CA SER A 209 -9.94 -21.06 9.52
C SER A 209 -9.53 -19.59 9.68
N ASN A 210 -8.32 -19.21 9.27
CA ASN A 210 -7.85 -17.82 9.43
C ASN A 210 -8.53 -16.87 8.44
N LEU A 211 -8.99 -17.38 7.29
CA LEU A 211 -9.87 -16.64 6.37
C LEU A 211 -11.34 -16.78 6.81
N GLU A 212 -11.69 -17.87 7.51
CA GLU A 212 -13.02 -18.05 8.07
C GLU A 212 -13.35 -17.03 9.16
N GLU A 213 -12.43 -16.77 10.09
CA GLU A 213 -12.59 -15.76 11.16
C GLU A 213 -12.76 -14.33 10.61
N ARG A 214 -12.26 -14.04 9.40
CA ARG A 214 -12.44 -12.73 8.76
C ARG A 214 -13.86 -12.44 8.33
N CYS A 215 -14.63 -13.48 7.97
CA CYS A 215 -16.03 -13.31 7.56
C CYS A 215 -16.92 -12.78 8.69
N ASP A 216 -16.55 -13.04 9.95
CA ASP A 216 -17.43 -12.75 11.09
C ASP A 216 -17.43 -11.25 11.46
N ASN A 217 -16.41 -10.50 11.05
CA ASN A 217 -16.21 -9.12 11.52
C ASN A 217 -16.48 -8.04 10.45
N ASP A 218 -16.07 -8.20 9.19
CA ASP A 218 -16.20 -7.14 8.17
C ASP A 218 -16.16 -7.66 6.73
N THR A 219 -16.57 -6.81 5.78
CA THR A 219 -16.38 -7.08 4.34
C THR A 219 -14.91 -6.95 3.96
N PHE A 220 -14.32 -8.00 3.37
CA PHE A 220 -12.95 -8.02 2.88
C PHE A 220 -12.88 -8.22 1.37
N ARG A 221 -12.07 -7.42 0.68
CA ARG A 221 -11.83 -7.52 -0.75
C ARG A 221 -10.33 -7.56 -1.07
N LEU A 222 -9.89 -8.64 -1.73
CA LEU A 222 -8.55 -8.79 -2.28
C LEU A 222 -8.60 -8.79 -3.81
N CYS A 223 -7.97 -7.81 -4.43
CA CYS A 223 -7.93 -7.67 -5.88
C CYS A 223 -6.50 -7.85 -6.39
N PHE A 224 -6.33 -8.70 -7.38
CA PHE A 224 -5.12 -8.82 -8.18
C PHE A 224 -5.39 -8.27 -9.56
N THR A 225 -4.52 -7.40 -10.06
CA THR A 225 -4.57 -6.92 -11.44
C THR A 225 -3.29 -7.32 -12.16
N ARG A 226 -3.42 -7.92 -13.34
CA ARG A 226 -2.31 -8.34 -14.18
C ARG A 226 -2.46 -7.74 -15.57
N ASN A 227 -1.40 -7.10 -16.08
CA ASN A 227 -1.35 -6.56 -17.45
C ASN A 227 -0.85 -7.60 -18.48
N LYS A 228 -1.18 -8.88 -18.27
CA LYS A 228 -0.88 -10.01 -19.16
C LYS A 228 -2.06 -10.98 -19.18
N PRO A 229 -2.34 -11.62 -20.33
CA PRO A 229 -3.32 -12.70 -20.42
C PRO A 229 -2.94 -13.88 -19.53
N ILE A 230 -3.95 -14.55 -18.97
CA ILE A 230 -3.77 -15.81 -18.24
C ILE A 230 -3.31 -16.95 -19.18
N THR A 231 -2.34 -17.75 -18.73
CA THR A 231 -1.88 -18.95 -19.42
C THR A 231 -2.79 -20.15 -19.16
N SER A 232 -2.73 -21.18 -20.00
CA SER A 232 -3.52 -22.41 -19.82
C SER A 232 -3.20 -23.12 -18.50
N SER A 233 -1.94 -23.16 -18.07
CA SER A 233 -1.50 -23.80 -16.82
C SER A 233 -2.01 -23.07 -15.59
N GLU A 234 -1.90 -21.74 -15.55
CA GLU A 234 -2.45 -20.91 -14.47
C GLU A 234 -3.97 -21.12 -14.37
N ASN A 235 -4.66 -21.17 -15.51
CA ASN A 235 -6.09 -21.42 -15.55
C ASN A 235 -6.46 -22.80 -14.97
N GLU A 236 -5.72 -23.86 -15.30
CA GLU A 236 -5.94 -25.19 -14.72
C GLU A 236 -5.73 -25.19 -13.20
N ILE A 237 -4.71 -24.48 -12.71
CA ILE A 237 -4.44 -24.33 -11.28
C ILE A 237 -5.59 -23.59 -10.59
N LEU A 238 -6.00 -22.43 -11.11
CA LEU A 238 -7.14 -21.68 -10.56
C LEU A 238 -8.42 -22.52 -10.53
N ILE A 239 -8.73 -23.23 -11.63
CA ILE A 239 -9.89 -24.14 -11.71
C ILE A 239 -9.77 -25.28 -10.68
N SER A 240 -8.57 -25.81 -10.45
CA SER A 240 -8.35 -26.86 -9.45
C SER A 240 -8.63 -26.35 -8.04
N TYR A 241 -8.20 -25.14 -7.72
CA TYR A 241 -8.47 -24.46 -6.45
C TYR A 241 -9.97 -24.20 -6.26
N PHE A 242 -10.62 -23.69 -7.31
CA PHE A 242 -12.05 -23.48 -7.38
C PHE A 242 -12.85 -24.76 -7.13
N ARG A 243 -12.45 -25.88 -7.73
CA ARG A 243 -13.09 -27.18 -7.50
C ARG A 243 -12.85 -27.69 -6.08
N LYS A 244 -11.63 -27.51 -5.56
CA LYS A 244 -11.24 -27.93 -4.21
C LYS A 244 -12.09 -27.25 -3.14
N TYR A 245 -12.36 -25.95 -3.30
CA TYR A 245 -13.09 -25.15 -2.30
C TYR A 245 -14.54 -24.81 -2.71
N ARG A 246 -15.09 -25.50 -3.71
CA ARG A 246 -16.44 -25.24 -4.25
C ARG A 246 -17.59 -25.31 -3.23
N ASN A 247 -17.39 -26.02 -2.12
CA ASN A 247 -18.41 -26.16 -1.08
C ASN A 247 -18.47 -24.91 -0.19
N ASP A 248 -17.33 -24.23 -0.04
CA ASP A 248 -17.15 -23.10 0.86
C ASP A 248 -17.23 -21.76 0.11
N TYR A 249 -16.97 -21.76 -1.20
CA TYR A 249 -16.91 -20.55 -2.04
C TYR A 249 -17.83 -20.60 -3.27
N GLU A 250 -18.41 -19.44 -3.56
CA GLU A 250 -19.23 -19.07 -4.70
C GLU A 250 -18.32 -18.41 -5.73
N ILE A 251 -18.32 -18.94 -6.94
CA ILE A 251 -17.39 -18.49 -7.97
C ILE A 251 -18.21 -17.72 -9.00
N VAL A 252 -18.00 -16.41 -9.02
CA VAL A 252 -18.56 -15.52 -10.03
C VAL A 252 -17.44 -15.29 -11.04
N SER A 253 -17.44 -16.08 -12.11
CA SER A 253 -16.56 -15.88 -13.24
C SER A 253 -17.36 -15.33 -14.42
N ASP A 254 -17.04 -14.15 -14.91
CA ASP A 254 -17.41 -13.70 -16.27
C ASP A 254 -16.45 -14.32 -17.30
N TRP A 255 -16.23 -15.63 -17.18
CA TRP A 255 -15.38 -16.37 -18.08
C TRP A 255 -16.12 -16.58 -19.41
N ASN A 256 -15.73 -15.80 -20.42
CA ASN A 256 -16.08 -16.10 -21.79
C ASN A 256 -14.83 -16.64 -22.51
N PRO A 257 -14.73 -17.95 -22.78
CA PRO A 257 -13.57 -18.56 -23.46
C PRO A 257 -13.29 -17.99 -24.85
N ASN A 258 -14.20 -17.18 -25.41
CA ASN A 258 -14.07 -16.56 -26.72
C ASN A 258 -13.68 -15.08 -26.68
N VAL A 259 -13.55 -14.45 -25.51
CA VAL A 259 -13.13 -13.05 -25.39
C VAL A 259 -11.65 -13.04 -25.05
N LYS A 260 -10.83 -12.85 -26.08
CA LYS A 260 -9.48 -12.36 -25.89
C LYS A 260 -9.58 -10.96 -25.29
N ASP A 261 -8.72 -10.67 -24.32
CA ASP A 261 -8.30 -9.32 -23.90
C ASP A 261 -8.77 -8.82 -22.53
N ASN A 262 -9.65 -9.49 -21.77
CA ASN A 262 -9.82 -9.26 -20.32
C ASN A 262 -10.56 -10.43 -19.65
N VAL A 263 -10.06 -10.99 -18.54
CA VAL A 263 -10.76 -12.02 -17.76
C VAL A 263 -10.79 -11.64 -16.28
N LEU A 264 -11.99 -11.56 -15.69
CA LEU A 264 -12.19 -11.38 -14.25
C LEU A 264 -12.65 -12.69 -13.62
N TYR A 265 -11.85 -13.24 -12.72
CA TYR A 265 -12.27 -14.34 -11.84
C TYR A 265 -12.55 -13.79 -10.46
N THR A 266 -13.77 -13.99 -9.94
CA THR A 266 -14.10 -13.63 -8.57
C THR A 266 -14.52 -14.86 -7.78
N ILE A 267 -13.87 -15.06 -6.64
CA ILE A 267 -14.26 -16.02 -5.62
C ILE A 267 -14.87 -15.25 -4.46
N THR A 268 -16.10 -15.58 -4.10
CA THR A 268 -16.79 -15.07 -2.91
C THR A 268 -17.00 -16.22 -1.95
N LYS A 269 -16.90 -16.03 -0.63
CA LYS A 269 -17.26 -17.10 0.31
C LYS A 269 -18.80 -17.25 0.40
N LYS A 270 -19.33 -18.47 0.30
CA LYS A 270 -20.78 -18.77 0.26
C LYS A 270 -21.50 -18.42 1.55
N TYR A 271 -20.83 -18.66 2.67
CA TYR A 271 -21.38 -18.51 4.00
C TYR A 271 -20.37 -17.75 4.86
N CYS A 272 -20.25 -16.43 4.65
CA CYS A 272 -19.91 -15.59 5.80
C CYS A 272 -21.14 -15.66 6.71
N THR A 273 -21.02 -16.39 7.81
CA THR A 273 -22.11 -16.58 8.76
C THR A 273 -22.52 -15.24 9.37
N CYS A 274 -23.81 -15.12 9.66
CA CYS A 274 -24.47 -14.13 10.51
C CYS A 274 -24.97 -12.86 9.79
N GLU A 275 -26.30 -12.72 9.75
CA GLU A 275 -27.18 -11.53 9.96
C GLU A 275 -26.80 -10.11 9.45
N SER A 276 -25.54 -9.79 9.14
CA SER A 276 -25.01 -8.45 8.84
C SER A 276 -24.73 -8.18 7.36
N GLY A 277 -24.73 -9.19 6.48
CA GLY A 277 -24.50 -9.02 5.04
C GLY A 277 -23.04 -8.83 4.62
N ASN A 278 -22.09 -9.15 5.51
CA ASN A 278 -20.65 -9.10 5.24
C ASN A 278 -20.23 -10.07 4.11
N LYS A 279 -19.24 -9.67 3.30
CA LYS A 279 -18.73 -10.46 2.16
C LYS A 279 -17.21 -10.57 2.17
N MET A 280 -16.69 -11.75 1.86
CA MET A 280 -15.29 -11.95 1.53
C MET A 280 -15.16 -12.19 0.04
N GLU A 281 -14.44 -11.33 -0.67
CA GLU A 281 -14.22 -11.37 -2.12
C GLU A 281 -12.73 -11.43 -2.44
N ILE A 282 -12.33 -12.37 -3.29
CA ILE A 282 -11.02 -12.41 -3.92
C ILE A 282 -11.22 -12.35 -5.44
N SER A 283 -10.73 -11.29 -6.07
CA SER A 283 -10.85 -11.05 -7.50
C SER A 283 -9.49 -11.05 -8.19
N PHE A 284 -9.43 -11.65 -9.37
CA PHE A 284 -8.28 -11.66 -10.26
C PHE A 284 -8.70 -11.06 -11.60
N GLU A 285 -8.20 -9.87 -11.90
CA GLU A 285 -8.41 -9.16 -13.15
C GLU A 285 -7.18 -9.32 -14.04
N PHE A 286 -7.32 -10.10 -15.10
CA PHE A 286 -6.31 -10.30 -16.13
C PHE A 286 -6.64 -9.41 -17.33
N ARG A 287 -5.71 -8.54 -17.75
CA ARG A 287 -5.84 -7.60 -18.87
C ARG A 287 -4.84 -7.90 -19.99
#